data_AF-A0A7S4SHU7-F1
#
_entry.id   AF-A0A7S4SHU7-F1
#
_cell.length_a   1.000
_cell.length_b   1.000
_cell.length_c   1.000
_cell.angle_alpha   90.00
_cell.angle_beta   90.00
_cell.angle_gamma   90.00
#
_symmetry.space_group_name_H-M   'P 1'
#
loop_
_entity.id
_entity.type
_entity.pdbx_description
1 polymer ?
#
loop_
_entity_poly.entity_id
_entity_poly.type
_entity_poly.pdbx_seq_one_letter_code
_entity_poly.pdbx_strand_id
1 'polypeptide(L)'
;MFGIRARAKLWDEILQRNCSSTFSPKGIFKTSRSCRHIINEKQDYLTAKSLLIFRKKIKSNAAPRKITMGYGSTTSPESSVINNVERDFTSLDQSRVNAWFLSSPLETVMLTSVILNAMAAGIIFIFSNTIMPTLATLDPDVGIYVMNTINDIIVNPLFVFIFFGGLMSAYPTVSMWKSPDKFSDPARYYALATTLVYFFGQFLVTVTQNVPRNDALQAVDSKSEDGVNYWTENYLKSWVAWNTARGVFALVSAILGALSLSLMRKASKK
;
A
#
# COMPACT_ATOMS: atom_id res chain seq x y z
N MET A 1 -4.32 25.18 14.22
CA MET A 1 -4.98 25.21 12.89
C MET A 1 -4.31 26.16 11.88
N PHE A 2 -3.13 26.73 12.16
CA PHE A 2 -2.46 27.73 11.29
C PHE A 2 -1.45 27.16 10.26
N GLY A 3 -1.08 25.88 10.32
CA GLY A 3 -0.02 25.30 9.48
C GLY A 3 -0.44 24.69 8.13
N ILE A 4 -1.73 24.42 7.90
CA ILE A 4 -2.20 23.72 6.68
C ILE A 4 -2.46 24.72 5.54
N ARG A 5 -2.95 25.93 5.84
CA ARG A 5 -3.22 26.97 4.83
C ARG A 5 -1.95 27.62 4.27
N ALA A 6 -0.88 27.69 5.06
CA ALA A 6 0.41 28.20 4.59
C ALA A 6 1.08 27.23 3.60
N ARG A 7 0.96 25.91 3.82
CA ARG A 7 1.51 24.88 2.92
C ARG A 7 0.79 24.82 1.58
N ALA A 8 -0.54 25.02 1.53
CA ALA A 8 -1.28 25.04 0.26
C ALA A 8 -0.81 26.16 -0.70
N LYS A 9 -0.51 27.34 -0.15
CA LYS A 9 0.00 28.49 -0.94
C LYS A 9 1.39 28.24 -1.53
N LEU A 10 2.26 27.55 -0.79
CA LEU A 10 3.60 27.18 -1.24
C LEU A 10 3.57 26.13 -2.37
N TRP A 11 2.62 25.19 -2.32
CA TRP A 11 2.43 24.19 -3.37
C TRP A 11 1.95 24.81 -4.70
N ASP A 12 1.05 25.80 -4.64
CA ASP A 12 0.62 26.54 -5.84
C ASP A 12 1.77 27.36 -6.46
N GLU A 13 2.64 27.98 -5.64
CA GLU A 13 3.80 28.74 -6.12
C GLU A 13 4.90 27.85 -6.73
N ILE A 14 5.14 26.65 -6.17
CA ILE A 14 6.11 25.69 -6.71
C ILE A 14 5.63 25.08 -8.03
N LEU A 15 4.33 24.77 -8.15
CA LEU A 15 3.74 24.25 -9.39
C LEU A 15 3.78 25.29 -10.52
N GLN A 16 3.59 26.57 -10.21
CA GLN A 16 3.72 27.65 -11.19
C GLN A 16 5.17 27.87 -11.64
N ARG A 17 6.15 27.83 -10.72
CA ARG A 17 7.57 28.03 -11.06
C ARG A 17 8.16 26.93 -11.94
N ASN A 18 7.71 25.68 -11.77
CA ASN A 18 8.18 24.55 -12.59
C ASN A 18 7.54 24.48 -14.00
N CYS A 19 6.50 25.26 -14.29
CA CYS A 19 6.01 25.44 -15.66
C CYS A 19 6.79 26.53 -16.44
N SER A 20 7.57 27.36 -15.76
CA SER A 20 8.28 28.51 -16.37
C SER A 20 9.76 28.28 -16.66
N SER A 21 10.35 27.12 -16.31
CA SER A 21 11.80 26.90 -16.40
C SER A 21 12.29 26.12 -17.63
N THR A 22 11.48 25.95 -18.68
CA THR A 22 11.94 25.40 -19.96
C THR A 22 11.54 26.27 -21.16
N PHE A 23 12.24 27.40 -21.40
CA PHE A 23 12.51 27.84 -22.78
C PHE A 23 13.63 28.90 -22.92
N SER A 24 14.45 28.73 -23.95
CA SER A 24 15.58 29.57 -24.41
C SER A 24 15.15 30.43 -25.62
N PRO A 25 15.93 31.44 -26.07
CA PRO A 25 15.41 32.65 -26.72
C PRO A 25 15.40 32.55 -28.26
N LYS A 26 14.29 32.13 -28.86
CA LYS A 26 13.90 32.57 -30.21
C LYS A 26 12.38 32.72 -30.24
N GLY A 27 11.93 33.98 -30.32
CA GLY A 27 10.53 34.34 -30.25
C GLY A 27 9.69 33.71 -31.35
N ILE A 28 8.51 33.22 -30.98
CA ILE A 28 7.23 33.26 -31.69
C ILE A 28 6.17 32.93 -30.64
N PHE A 29 5.24 33.86 -30.41
CA PHE A 29 4.07 33.66 -29.55
C PHE A 29 3.11 32.66 -30.19
N LYS A 30 2.77 31.57 -29.49
CA LYS A 30 1.50 30.84 -29.69
C LYS A 30 0.89 30.49 -28.33
N THR A 31 -0.28 31.09 -28.09
CA THR A 31 -1.12 30.95 -26.91
C THR A 31 -1.71 29.54 -26.77
N SER A 32 -1.78 29.10 -25.51
CA SER A 32 -2.68 28.09 -24.89
C SER A 32 -3.34 27.02 -25.79
N ARG A 33 -2.85 25.76 -25.70
CA ARG A 33 -3.66 24.52 -25.65
C ARG A 33 -2.86 23.21 -25.58
N SER A 34 -1.54 23.23 -25.44
CA SER A 34 -0.71 22.04 -25.76
C SER A 34 -0.29 21.13 -24.59
N CYS A 35 -0.71 21.35 -23.34
CA CYS A 35 -0.40 20.41 -22.24
C CYS A 35 -1.50 19.38 -21.95
N ARG A 36 -2.70 19.53 -22.53
CA ARG A 36 -3.82 18.62 -22.28
C ARG A 36 -3.93 17.48 -23.30
N HIS A 37 -3.16 17.51 -24.38
CA HIS A 37 -3.30 16.54 -25.48
C HIS A 37 -2.36 15.34 -25.43
N ILE A 38 -1.24 15.42 -24.71
CA ILE A 38 -0.24 14.32 -24.69
C ILE A 38 -0.60 13.21 -23.68
N ILE A 39 -1.50 13.46 -22.74
CA ILE A 39 -1.96 12.44 -21.76
C ILE A 39 -3.09 11.57 -22.33
N ASN A 40 -3.87 12.06 -23.29
CA ASN A 40 -5.03 11.32 -23.82
C ASN A 40 -4.68 10.36 -24.98
N GLU A 41 -3.52 10.51 -25.64
CA GLU A 41 -3.21 9.69 -26.83
C GLU A 41 -2.57 8.33 -26.51
N LYS A 42 -2.00 8.16 -25.30
CA LYS A 42 -1.42 6.86 -24.87
C LYS A 42 -2.42 5.91 -24.21
N GLN A 43 -3.57 6.41 -23.74
CA GLN A 43 -4.58 5.59 -23.08
C GLN A 43 -5.42 4.77 -24.09
N ASP A 44 -5.58 5.27 -25.32
CA ASP A 44 -6.39 4.60 -26.36
C ASP A 44 -5.61 3.49 -27.10
N TYR A 45 -4.29 3.62 -27.24
CA TYR A 45 -3.47 2.66 -27.97
C TYR A 45 -3.28 1.32 -27.25
N LEU A 46 -3.27 1.32 -25.91
CA LEU A 46 -3.10 0.11 -25.10
C LEU A 46 -4.44 -0.64 -24.90
N THR A 47 -5.57 0.07 -24.95
CA THR A 47 -6.91 -0.51 -24.80
C THR A 47 -7.40 -1.14 -26.11
N ALA A 48 -7.09 -0.54 -27.27
CA ALA A 48 -7.49 -1.07 -28.57
C ALA A 48 -6.71 -2.34 -28.99
N LYS A 49 -5.42 -2.42 -28.66
CA LYS A 49 -4.55 -3.55 -29.06
C LYS A 49 -4.81 -4.80 -28.23
N SER A 50 -5.15 -4.64 -26.95
CA SER A 50 -5.53 -5.75 -26.05
C SER A 50 -6.91 -6.33 -26.40
N LEU A 51 -7.88 -5.48 -26.75
CA LEU A 51 -9.20 -5.92 -27.22
C LEU A 51 -9.15 -6.68 -28.55
N LEU A 52 -8.30 -6.27 -29.50
CA LEU A 52 -8.15 -6.96 -30.80
C LEU A 52 -7.51 -8.35 -30.66
N ILE A 53 -6.51 -8.49 -29.78
CA ILE A 53 -5.88 -9.79 -29.49
C ILE A 53 -6.88 -10.72 -28.79
N PHE A 54 -7.68 -10.19 -27.86
CA PHE A 54 -8.71 -10.96 -27.16
C PHE A 54 -9.84 -11.41 -28.10
N ARG A 55 -10.31 -10.54 -29.01
CA ARG A 55 -11.36 -10.87 -29.99
C ARG A 55 -10.91 -11.90 -31.04
N LYS A 56 -9.65 -11.88 -31.46
CA LYS A 56 -9.10 -12.88 -32.39
C LYS A 56 -9.01 -14.27 -31.73
N LYS A 57 -8.69 -14.32 -30.44
CA LYS A 57 -8.59 -15.58 -29.68
C LYS A 57 -9.95 -16.21 -29.35
N ILE A 58 -11.01 -15.41 -29.21
CA ILE A 58 -12.38 -15.92 -29.07
C ILE A 58 -12.94 -16.44 -30.40
N LYS A 59 -12.66 -15.78 -31.54
CA LYS A 59 -13.13 -16.23 -32.86
C LYS A 59 -12.44 -17.51 -33.36
N SER A 60 -11.19 -17.81 -32.96
CA SER A 60 -10.52 -19.05 -33.38
C SER A 60 -11.02 -20.31 -32.66
N ASN A 61 -11.71 -20.16 -31.52
CA ASN A 61 -12.22 -21.28 -30.72
C ASN A 61 -13.73 -21.51 -30.85
N ALA A 62 -14.41 -20.70 -31.67
CA ALA A 62 -15.84 -20.80 -31.92
C ALA A 62 -16.14 -21.31 -33.34
N ALA A 63 -15.74 -22.56 -33.61
CA ALA A 63 -16.30 -23.34 -34.71
C ALA A 63 -16.94 -24.59 -34.10
N PRO A 64 -18.28 -24.68 -33.99
CA PRO A 64 -18.92 -25.90 -33.53
C PRO A 64 -18.74 -26.97 -34.62
N ARG A 65 -17.85 -27.93 -34.37
CA ARG A 65 -17.69 -29.11 -35.23
C ARG A 65 -18.92 -29.99 -35.00
N LYS A 66 -19.92 -29.87 -35.88
CA LYS A 66 -21.13 -30.70 -35.87
C LYS A 66 -20.74 -32.10 -36.34
N ILE A 67 -20.38 -32.98 -35.40
CA ILE A 67 -20.24 -34.41 -35.66
C ILE A 67 -21.60 -35.05 -35.40
N THR A 68 -22.38 -35.24 -36.47
CA THR A 68 -23.48 -36.20 -36.44
C THR A 68 -22.88 -37.59 -36.63
N MET A 69 -22.76 -38.35 -35.54
CA MET A 69 -22.71 -39.80 -35.59
C MET A 69 -23.93 -40.33 -34.84
N GLY A 70 -24.84 -40.95 -35.59
CA GLY A 70 -25.93 -41.71 -35.01
C GLY A 70 -25.42 -43.05 -34.52
N TYR A 71 -25.58 -43.32 -33.23
CA TYR A 71 -25.73 -44.68 -32.71
C TYR A 71 -26.86 -44.67 -31.69
N GLY A 72 -27.68 -45.71 -31.76
CA GLY A 72 -28.99 -45.81 -31.12
C GLY A 72 -28.97 -45.71 -29.60
N SER A 73 -30.14 -45.36 -29.08
CA SER A 73 -30.48 -45.40 -27.67
C SER A 73 -30.33 -46.82 -27.11
N THR A 74 -29.24 -47.07 -26.39
CA THR A 74 -29.20 -48.10 -25.36
C THR A 74 -28.82 -47.42 -24.06
N THR A 75 -29.78 -47.29 -23.15
CA THR A 75 -29.56 -46.89 -21.76
C THR A 75 -28.76 -47.98 -21.04
N SER A 76 -27.43 -47.92 -21.15
CA SER A 76 -26.49 -48.76 -20.39
C SER A 76 -26.05 -48.04 -19.11
N PRO A 77 -25.89 -48.75 -17.97
CA PRO A 77 -25.47 -48.19 -16.68
C PRO A 77 -24.15 -47.39 -16.74
N GLU A 78 -23.28 -47.66 -17.70
CA GLU A 78 -21.99 -46.95 -17.90
C GLU A 78 -22.16 -45.45 -18.13
N SER A 79 -23.23 -45.02 -18.80
CA SER A 79 -23.48 -43.59 -19.04
C SER A 79 -23.69 -42.80 -17.74
N SER A 80 -24.28 -43.43 -16.72
CA SER A 80 -24.44 -42.81 -15.40
C SER A 80 -23.10 -42.69 -14.66
N VAL A 81 -22.21 -43.67 -14.82
CA VAL A 81 -20.89 -43.68 -14.19
C VAL A 81 -19.99 -42.60 -14.79
N ILE A 82 -19.92 -42.49 -16.12
CA ILE A 82 -19.15 -41.44 -16.79
C ILE A 82 -19.69 -40.04 -16.44
N ASN A 83 -21.01 -39.87 -16.42
CA ASN A 83 -21.65 -38.61 -16.03
C ASN A 83 -21.48 -38.25 -14.55
N ASN A 84 -21.26 -39.24 -13.68
CA ASN A 84 -20.95 -39.03 -12.27
C ASN A 84 -19.47 -38.69 -12.08
N VAL A 85 -18.57 -39.39 -12.78
CA VAL A 85 -17.12 -39.12 -12.75
C VAL A 85 -16.79 -37.74 -13.30
N GLU A 86 -17.44 -37.31 -14.39
CA GLU A 86 -17.21 -35.98 -14.96
C GLU A 86 -17.80 -34.86 -14.07
N ARG A 87 -18.93 -35.11 -13.39
CA ARG A 87 -19.46 -34.22 -12.34
C ARG A 87 -18.54 -34.15 -11.11
N ASP A 88 -17.97 -35.27 -10.70
CA ASP A 88 -17.03 -35.31 -9.57
C ASP A 88 -15.72 -34.59 -9.93
N PHE A 89 -15.19 -34.79 -11.14
CA PHE A 89 -13.96 -34.11 -11.56
C PHE A 89 -14.16 -32.60 -11.73
N THR A 90 -15.29 -32.18 -12.30
CA THR A 90 -15.63 -30.74 -12.44
C THR A 90 -15.93 -30.09 -11.09
N SER A 91 -16.54 -30.80 -10.13
CA SER A 91 -16.78 -30.24 -8.78
C SER A 91 -15.52 -30.14 -7.92
N LEU A 92 -14.57 -31.09 -8.07
CA LEU A 92 -13.27 -31.06 -7.41
C LEU A 92 -12.34 -29.98 -7.99
N ASP A 93 -12.46 -29.69 -9.29
CA ASP A 93 -11.70 -28.62 -9.94
C ASP A 93 -12.32 -27.24 -9.61
N GLN A 94 -13.63 -27.05 -9.80
CA GLN A 94 -14.32 -25.77 -9.53
C GLN A 94 -14.15 -25.28 -8.08
N SER A 95 -14.09 -26.20 -7.11
CA SER A 95 -13.84 -25.89 -5.69
C SER A 95 -12.38 -25.52 -5.39
N ARG A 96 -11.41 -25.98 -6.19
CA ARG A 96 -9.99 -25.61 -6.10
C ARG A 96 -9.66 -24.33 -6.86
N VAL A 97 -10.25 -24.09 -8.03
CA VAL A 97 -9.94 -22.89 -8.84
C VAL A 97 -10.57 -21.60 -8.31
N ASN A 98 -11.63 -21.65 -7.49
CA ASN A 98 -12.21 -20.46 -6.86
C ASN A 98 -11.49 -20.00 -5.57
N ALA A 99 -10.41 -20.68 -5.15
CA ALA A 99 -9.63 -20.32 -3.97
C ALA A 99 -8.63 -19.16 -4.21
N TRP A 100 -8.85 -18.37 -5.25
CA TRP A 100 -8.03 -17.19 -5.56
C TRP A 100 -8.33 -16.08 -4.55
N PHE A 101 -7.50 -16.00 -3.51
CA PHE A 101 -7.27 -14.89 -2.57
C PHE A 101 -8.48 -14.01 -2.20
N LEU A 102 -8.81 -14.01 -0.90
CA LEU A 102 -9.77 -13.12 -0.23
C LEU A 102 -11.24 -13.48 -0.49
N SER A 103 -11.73 -14.53 0.19
CA SER A 103 -13.12 -14.99 0.08
C SER A 103 -14.13 -14.06 0.77
N SER A 104 -13.64 -13.14 1.61
CA SER A 104 -14.47 -12.15 2.29
C SER A 104 -13.84 -10.76 2.26
N PRO A 105 -14.66 -9.69 2.31
CA PRO A 105 -14.16 -8.32 2.44
C PRO A 105 -13.23 -8.12 3.66
N LEU A 106 -13.42 -8.90 4.72
CA LEU A 106 -12.58 -8.83 5.93
C LEU A 106 -11.17 -9.34 5.67
N GLU A 107 -11.06 -10.46 4.93
CA GLU A 107 -9.75 -10.96 4.48
C GLU A 107 -9.06 -9.89 3.63
N THR A 108 -9.79 -9.26 2.69
CA THR A 108 -9.22 -8.23 1.81
C THR A 108 -8.65 -7.07 2.59
N VAL A 109 -9.45 -6.51 3.50
CA VAL A 109 -9.02 -5.38 4.33
C VAL A 109 -7.86 -5.75 5.23
N MET A 110 -7.86 -6.95 5.83
CA MET A 110 -6.74 -7.39 6.65
C MET A 110 -5.46 -7.54 5.81
N LEU A 111 -5.53 -8.18 4.64
CA LEU A 111 -4.37 -8.33 3.77
C LEU A 111 -3.83 -6.97 3.32
N THR A 112 -4.70 -6.05 2.92
CA THR A 112 -4.29 -4.69 2.58
C THR A 112 -3.60 -4.02 3.77
N SER A 113 -4.14 -4.13 4.98
CA SER A 113 -3.51 -3.57 6.19
C SER A 113 -2.12 -4.17 6.45
N VAL A 114 -1.94 -5.49 6.27
CA VAL A 114 -0.65 -6.18 6.44
C VAL A 114 0.39 -5.65 5.45
N ILE A 115 0.00 -5.48 4.19
CA ILE A 115 0.89 -4.94 3.15
C ILE A 115 1.30 -3.51 3.51
N LEU A 116 0.35 -2.66 3.90
CA LEU A 116 0.63 -1.26 4.26
C LEU A 116 1.49 -1.17 5.53
N ASN A 117 1.28 -2.06 6.52
CA ASN A 117 2.14 -2.16 7.70
C ASN A 117 3.59 -2.50 7.33
N ALA A 118 3.79 -3.49 6.44
CA ALA A 118 5.11 -3.89 5.97
C ALA A 118 5.79 -2.79 5.14
N MET A 119 5.04 -2.10 4.26
CA MET A 119 5.55 -0.96 3.51
C MET A 119 5.97 0.19 4.43
N ALA A 120 5.14 0.52 5.43
CA ALA A 120 5.48 1.52 6.44
C ALA A 120 6.74 1.11 7.20
N ALA A 121 6.85 -0.14 7.65
CA ALA A 121 8.05 -0.65 8.31
C ALA A 121 9.31 -0.50 7.44
N GLY A 122 9.23 -0.80 6.14
CA GLY A 122 10.33 -0.62 5.20
C GLY A 122 10.75 0.84 5.03
N ILE A 123 9.78 1.76 4.87
CA ILE A 123 10.06 3.20 4.78
C ILE A 123 10.71 3.69 6.08
N ILE A 124 10.24 3.24 7.24
CA ILE A 124 10.81 3.64 8.53
C ILE A 124 12.23 3.08 8.69
N PHE A 125 12.43 1.81 8.34
CA PHE A 125 13.70 1.12 8.45
C PHE A 125 14.80 1.82 7.65
N ILE A 126 14.53 2.24 6.40
CA ILE A 126 15.56 2.89 5.57
C ILE A 126 16.05 4.21 6.19
N PHE A 127 15.21 4.92 6.95
CA PHE A 127 15.64 6.12 7.67
C PHE A 127 16.66 5.80 8.76
N SER A 128 16.38 4.80 9.60
CA SER A 128 17.31 4.40 10.66
C SER A 128 18.58 3.76 10.11
N ASN A 129 18.45 2.94 9.06
CA ASN A 129 19.55 2.12 8.53
C ASN A 129 20.48 2.87 7.59
N THR A 130 19.97 3.83 6.82
CA THR A 130 20.72 4.44 5.72
C THR A 130 20.65 5.96 5.74
N ILE A 131 19.45 6.56 5.72
CA ILE A 131 19.34 8.02 5.55
C ILE A 131 20.00 8.76 6.72
N MET A 132 19.60 8.48 7.96
CA MET A 132 20.14 9.19 9.12
C MET A 132 21.65 8.96 9.31
N PRO A 133 22.20 7.74 9.16
CA PRO A 133 23.65 7.53 9.12
C PRO A 133 24.35 8.34 8.03
N THR A 134 23.79 8.42 6.81
CA THR A 134 24.36 9.24 5.74
C THR A 134 24.33 10.73 6.07
N LEU A 135 23.24 11.24 6.65
CA LEU A 135 23.16 12.65 7.04
C LEU A 135 24.12 12.98 8.19
N ALA A 136 24.42 12.01 9.06
CA ALA A 136 25.37 12.17 10.15
C ALA A 136 26.83 12.31 9.69
N THR A 137 27.16 11.93 8.45
CA THR A 137 28.51 12.14 7.88
C THR A 137 28.69 13.48 7.20
N LEU A 138 27.61 14.24 7.02
CA LEU A 138 27.65 15.57 6.40
C LEU A 138 27.93 16.63 7.46
N ASP A 139 28.34 17.82 7.01
CA ASP A 139 28.37 19.00 7.86
C ASP A 139 26.97 19.23 8.46
N PRO A 140 26.86 19.57 9.77
CA PRO A 140 25.58 19.64 10.46
C PRO A 140 24.55 20.55 9.79
N ASP A 141 24.96 21.69 9.23
CA ASP A 141 24.07 22.62 8.54
C ASP A 141 23.46 21.99 7.27
N VAL A 142 24.26 21.24 6.51
CA VAL A 142 23.82 20.46 5.35
C VAL A 142 22.89 19.32 5.79
N GLY A 143 23.25 18.58 6.83
CA GLY A 143 22.44 17.49 7.37
C GLY A 143 21.04 17.94 7.82
N ILE A 144 20.98 19.05 8.57
CA ILE A 144 19.73 19.70 9.00
C ILE A 144 18.91 20.14 7.80
N TYR A 145 19.54 20.84 6.84
CA TYR A 145 18.85 21.32 5.64
C TYR A 145 18.23 20.17 4.83
N VAL A 146 18.98 19.09 4.61
CA VAL A 146 18.49 17.93 3.86
C VAL A 146 17.37 17.23 4.63
N MET A 147 17.51 17.02 5.94
CA MET A 147 16.48 16.38 6.74
C MET A 147 15.17 17.17 6.77
N ASN A 148 15.25 18.49 6.94
CA ASN A 148 14.09 19.38 6.89
C ASN A 148 13.41 19.35 5.51
N THR A 149 14.20 19.37 4.43
CA THR A 149 13.70 19.21 3.07
C THR A 149 12.97 17.88 2.87
N ILE A 150 13.51 16.78 3.39
CA ILE A 150 12.87 15.46 3.37
C ILE A 150 11.55 15.48 4.16
N ASN A 151 11.55 16.05 5.37
CA ASN A 151 10.37 16.15 6.24
C ASN A 151 9.22 16.91 5.56
N ASP A 152 9.52 17.92 4.74
CA ASP A 152 8.50 18.65 3.99
C ASP A 152 8.00 17.89 2.74
N ILE A 153 8.90 17.26 1.98
CA ILE A 153 8.56 16.56 0.73
C ILE A 153 7.82 15.24 0.99
N ILE A 154 8.19 14.52 2.06
CA ILE A 154 7.69 13.17 2.30
C ILE A 154 6.19 13.15 2.62
N VAL A 155 5.63 14.23 3.18
CA VAL A 155 4.21 14.31 3.59
C VAL A 155 3.31 14.62 2.40
N ASN A 156 3.23 13.67 1.48
CA ASN A 156 2.32 13.69 0.33
C ASN A 156 1.18 12.66 0.52
N PRO A 157 0.07 12.75 -0.26
CA PRO A 157 -1.09 11.88 -0.07
C PRO A 157 -0.78 10.38 -0.14
N LEU A 158 0.12 9.96 -1.03
CA LEU A 158 0.50 8.56 -1.18
C LEU A 158 1.26 8.06 0.05
N PHE A 159 2.20 8.85 0.56
CA PHE A 159 2.90 8.53 1.80
C PHE A 159 1.93 8.41 2.97
N VAL A 160 1.04 9.39 3.17
CA VAL A 160 0.05 9.37 4.27
C VAL A 160 -0.83 8.12 4.18
N PHE A 161 -1.28 7.76 2.98
CA PHE A 161 -2.07 6.55 2.75
C PHE A 161 -1.30 5.28 3.12
N ILE A 162 -0.05 5.14 2.66
CA ILE A 162 0.78 3.96 2.96
C ILE A 162 1.13 3.91 4.45
N PHE A 163 1.53 5.03 5.02
CA PHE A 163 2.11 5.15 6.35
C PHE A 163 1.08 5.01 7.47
N PHE A 164 -0.19 5.31 7.21
CA PHE A 164 -1.29 5.17 8.18
C PHE A 164 -2.35 4.16 7.76
N GLY A 165 -2.29 3.60 6.55
CA GLY A 165 -3.28 2.67 6.04
C GLY A 165 -3.41 1.38 6.87
N GLY A 166 -2.37 1.02 7.62
CA GLY A 166 -2.41 -0.06 8.61
C GLY A 166 -3.54 0.03 9.64
N LEU A 167 -4.00 1.24 9.96
CA LEU A 167 -5.11 1.50 10.88
C LEU A 167 -6.45 0.89 10.39
N MET A 168 -6.55 0.57 9.10
CA MET A 168 -7.74 -0.09 8.55
C MET A 168 -7.98 -1.49 9.14
N SER A 169 -6.97 -2.10 9.76
CA SER A 169 -7.08 -3.36 10.54
C SER A 169 -8.12 -3.28 11.68
N ALA A 170 -8.51 -2.08 12.12
CA ALA A 170 -9.58 -1.89 13.07
C ALA A 170 -10.94 -2.42 12.57
N TYR A 171 -11.22 -2.31 11.27
CA TYR A 171 -12.49 -2.77 10.68
C TYR A 171 -12.68 -4.30 10.78
N PRO A 172 -11.75 -5.15 10.30
CA PRO A 172 -11.87 -6.60 10.49
C PRO A 172 -11.79 -6.98 11.96
N THR A 173 -10.98 -6.29 12.77
CA THR A 173 -10.94 -6.52 14.22
C THR A 173 -12.33 -6.36 14.85
N VAL A 174 -12.96 -5.19 14.72
CA VAL A 174 -14.31 -4.94 15.28
C VAL A 174 -15.33 -5.94 14.74
N SER A 175 -15.27 -6.25 13.44
CA SER A 175 -16.19 -7.20 12.80
C SER A 175 -16.06 -8.62 13.37
N MET A 176 -14.83 -9.07 13.60
CA MET A 176 -14.55 -10.40 14.18
C MET A 176 -15.00 -10.48 15.65
N TRP A 177 -14.78 -9.41 16.43
CA TRP A 177 -15.23 -9.34 17.82
C TRP A 177 -16.76 -9.26 17.98
N LYS A 178 -17.47 -8.71 17.00
CA LYS A 178 -18.95 -8.72 16.95
C LYS A 178 -19.55 -10.06 16.54
N SER A 179 -18.75 -11.01 16.05
CA SER A 179 -19.22 -12.32 15.59
C SER A 179 -18.26 -13.43 16.01
N PRO A 180 -18.07 -13.64 17.33
CA PRO A 180 -17.07 -14.55 17.86
C PRO A 180 -17.25 -15.99 17.36
N ASP A 181 -18.48 -16.45 17.16
CA ASP A 181 -18.78 -17.82 16.71
C ASP A 181 -18.34 -18.11 15.26
N LYS A 182 -18.05 -17.06 14.47
CA LYS A 182 -17.64 -17.19 13.06
C LYS A 182 -16.13 -17.25 12.87
N PHE A 183 -15.35 -16.88 13.88
CA PHE A 183 -13.89 -16.73 13.78
C PHE A 183 -13.20 -17.38 14.96
N SER A 184 -12.12 -18.12 14.69
CA SER A 184 -11.31 -18.72 15.75
C SER A 184 -10.80 -17.67 16.74
N ASP A 185 -10.76 -18.02 18.03
CA ASP A 185 -10.24 -17.12 19.07
C ASP A 185 -8.85 -16.56 18.72
N PRO A 186 -7.85 -17.38 18.28
CA PRO A 186 -6.55 -16.86 17.89
C PRO A 186 -6.62 -15.78 16.80
N ALA A 187 -7.46 -15.96 15.77
CA ALA A 187 -7.59 -14.98 14.70
C ALA A 187 -8.07 -13.62 15.23
N ARG A 188 -9.03 -13.60 16.17
CA ARG A 188 -9.58 -12.37 16.78
C ARG A 188 -8.54 -11.66 17.64
N TYR A 189 -7.79 -12.42 18.45
CA TYR A 189 -6.74 -11.84 19.29
C TYR A 189 -5.56 -11.30 18.47
N TYR A 190 -5.14 -11.99 17.40
CA TYR A 190 -4.12 -11.46 16.51
C TYR A 190 -4.59 -10.22 15.74
N ALA A 191 -5.86 -10.15 15.31
CA ALA A 191 -6.42 -8.94 14.69
C ALA A 191 -6.39 -7.75 15.67
N LEU A 192 -6.79 -7.98 16.92
CA LEU A 192 -6.73 -6.98 17.97
C LEU A 192 -5.30 -6.52 18.22
N ALA A 193 -4.36 -7.46 18.40
CA ALA A 193 -2.96 -7.15 18.62
C ALA A 193 -2.36 -6.36 17.45
N THR A 194 -2.65 -6.74 16.20
CA THR A 194 -2.27 -6.00 14.98
C THR A 194 -2.69 -4.53 15.08
N THR A 195 -3.97 -4.31 15.38
CA THR A 195 -4.58 -2.98 15.45
C THR A 195 -3.95 -2.15 16.56
N LEU A 196 -3.86 -2.69 17.78
CA LEU A 196 -3.34 -1.96 18.94
C LEU A 196 -1.84 -1.67 18.80
N VAL A 197 -1.05 -2.65 18.33
CA VAL A 197 0.39 -2.47 18.13
C VAL A 197 0.67 -1.41 17.07
N TYR A 198 -0.07 -1.40 15.95
CA TYR A 198 0.12 -0.36 14.94
C TYR A 198 -0.31 1.02 15.45
N PHE A 199 -1.46 1.08 16.13
CA PHE A 199 -2.00 2.32 16.65
C PHE A 199 -1.09 2.95 17.71
N PHE A 200 -0.73 2.20 18.75
CA PHE A 200 0.10 2.73 19.84
C PHE A 200 1.58 2.80 19.45
N GLY A 201 2.10 1.80 18.75
CA GLY A 201 3.52 1.69 18.48
C GLY A 201 4.00 2.49 17.29
N GLN A 202 3.18 2.63 16.24
CA GLN A 202 3.56 3.35 15.03
C GLN A 202 2.85 4.70 14.92
N PHE A 203 1.51 4.72 14.95
CA PHE A 203 0.74 5.97 14.79
C PHE A 203 0.99 6.95 15.95
N LEU A 204 0.80 6.51 17.21
CA LEU A 204 0.91 7.40 18.36
C LEU A 204 2.34 7.88 18.59
N VAL A 205 3.33 7.00 18.43
CA VAL A 205 4.75 7.41 18.49
C VAL A 205 5.07 8.40 17.37
N THR A 206 4.48 8.26 16.17
CA THR A 206 4.72 9.23 15.08
C THR A 206 4.28 10.63 15.51
N VAL A 207 3.03 10.77 15.97
CA VAL A 207 2.46 12.08 16.30
C VAL A 207 2.98 12.68 17.60
N THR A 208 3.44 11.85 18.56
CA THR A 208 3.92 12.34 19.86
C THR A 208 5.44 12.45 19.97
N GLN A 209 6.20 11.70 19.16
CA GLN A 209 7.66 11.67 19.25
C GLN A 209 8.33 12.22 18.00
N ASN A 210 7.99 11.74 16.81
CA ASN A 210 8.74 12.08 15.61
C ASN A 210 8.30 13.40 14.98
N VAL A 211 6.99 13.67 14.88
CA VAL A 211 6.49 14.95 14.37
C VAL A 211 6.99 16.13 15.23
N PRO A 212 6.89 16.11 16.57
CA PRO A 212 7.41 17.21 17.37
C PRO A 212 8.92 17.42 17.25
N ARG A 213 9.71 16.35 17.06
CA ARG A 213 11.15 16.46 16.83
C ARG A 213 11.46 17.08 15.47
N ASN A 214 10.71 16.72 14.43
CA ASN A 214 10.83 17.34 13.11
C ASN A 214 10.52 18.84 13.17
N ASP A 215 9.45 19.21 13.86
CA ASP A 215 9.06 20.61 14.05
C ASP A 215 10.11 21.39 14.86
N ALA A 216 10.70 20.77 15.89
CA ALA A 216 11.79 21.36 16.67
C ALA A 216 13.06 21.55 15.82
N LEU A 217 13.43 20.57 14.99
CA LEU A 217 14.56 20.71 14.05
C LEU A 217 14.31 21.79 13.01
N GLN A 218 13.07 21.96 12.54
CA GLN A 218 12.73 23.03 11.60
C GLN A 218 12.92 24.43 12.20
N ALA A 219 12.81 24.55 13.53
CA ALA A 219 12.91 25.82 14.24
C ALA A 219 14.33 26.22 14.64
N VAL A 220 15.34 25.34 14.51
CA VAL A 220 16.72 25.68 14.86
C VAL A 220 17.41 26.49 13.75
N ASP A 221 18.28 27.42 14.13
CA ASP A 221 19.24 28.03 13.19
C ASP A 221 20.39 27.05 12.94
N SER A 222 20.45 26.49 11.73
CA SER A 222 21.42 25.48 11.33
C SER A 222 22.87 25.96 11.34
N LYS A 223 23.10 27.28 11.37
CA LYS A 223 24.45 27.89 11.40
C LYS A 223 24.87 28.32 12.80
N SER A 224 23.99 28.24 13.77
CA SER A 224 24.30 28.56 15.16
C SER A 224 24.92 27.35 15.87
N GLU A 225 25.77 27.61 16.87
CA GLU A 225 26.37 26.57 17.71
C GLU A 225 25.29 25.71 18.40
N ASP A 226 24.22 26.34 18.88
CA ASP A 226 23.09 25.65 19.50
C ASP A 226 22.36 24.71 18.52
N GLY A 227 22.17 25.13 17.27
CA GLY A 227 21.54 24.30 16.23
C GLY A 227 22.39 23.10 15.84
N VAL A 228 23.71 23.30 15.73
CA VAL A 228 24.68 22.21 15.50
C VAL A 228 24.65 21.22 16.66
N ASN A 229 24.70 21.71 17.91
CA ASN A 229 24.64 20.86 19.11
C ASN A 229 23.31 20.11 19.23
N TYR A 230 22.18 20.75 18.89
CA TYR A 230 20.88 20.08 18.86
C TYR A 230 20.87 18.92 17.86
N TRP A 231 21.44 19.10 16.67
CA TRP A 231 21.54 18.07 15.65
C TRP A 231 22.37 16.87 16.10
N THR A 232 23.61 17.13 16.54
CA THR A 232 24.60 16.09 16.85
C THR A 232 24.28 15.32 18.12
N GLU A 233 23.89 16.02 19.19
CA GLU A 233 23.76 15.40 20.51
C GLU A 233 22.35 14.91 20.83
N ASN A 234 21.32 15.50 20.23
CA ASN A 234 19.93 15.18 20.57
C ASN A 234 19.15 14.59 19.39
N TYR A 235 19.10 15.30 18.26
CA TYR A 235 18.23 14.94 17.16
C TYR A 235 18.61 13.59 16.55
N LEU A 236 19.86 13.41 16.08
CA LEU A 236 20.29 12.17 15.43
C LEU A 236 20.01 10.93 16.30
N LYS A 237 20.42 10.95 17.57
CA LYS A 237 20.27 9.82 18.50
C LYS A 237 18.81 9.56 18.84
N SER A 238 18.09 10.57 19.32
CA SER A 238 16.72 10.39 19.81
C SER A 238 15.73 10.12 18.68
N TRP A 239 15.89 10.79 17.54
CA TRP A 239 15.03 10.60 16.39
C TRP A 239 15.17 9.18 15.83
N VAL A 240 16.40 8.67 15.67
CA VAL A 240 16.66 7.30 15.20
C VAL A 240 16.11 6.27 16.17
N ALA A 241 16.29 6.46 17.48
CA ALA A 241 15.74 5.53 18.48
C ALA A 241 14.22 5.38 18.37
N TRP A 242 13.48 6.50 18.34
CA TRP A 242 12.02 6.47 18.18
C TRP A 242 11.58 5.99 16.79
N ASN A 243 12.34 6.33 15.74
CA ASN A 243 12.07 5.83 14.39
C ASN A 243 12.24 4.30 14.32
N THR A 244 13.30 3.76 14.90
CA THR A 244 13.53 2.31 14.96
C THR A 244 12.42 1.61 15.76
N ALA A 245 12.04 2.14 16.93
CA ALA A 245 10.94 1.60 17.72
C ALA A 245 9.64 1.50 16.90
N ARG A 246 9.29 2.58 16.19
CA ARG A 246 8.16 2.62 15.26
C ARG A 246 8.22 1.58 14.15
N GLY A 247 9.40 1.39 13.57
CA GLY A 247 9.64 0.40 12.52
C GLY A 247 9.41 -1.03 13.03
N VAL A 248 9.89 -1.32 14.24
CA VAL A 248 9.67 -2.62 14.91
C VAL A 248 8.18 -2.84 15.16
N PHE A 249 7.46 -1.86 15.70
CA PHE A 249 6.02 -2.00 15.93
C PHE A 249 5.23 -2.19 14.63
N ALA A 250 5.57 -1.46 13.57
CA ALA A 250 4.95 -1.63 12.25
C ALA A 250 5.20 -3.05 11.69
N LEU A 251 6.42 -3.57 11.81
CA LEU A 251 6.78 -4.92 11.38
C LEU A 251 6.05 -6.00 12.19
N VAL A 252 6.06 -5.88 13.53
CA VAL A 252 5.35 -6.80 14.42
C VAL A 252 3.85 -6.80 14.10
N SER A 253 3.26 -5.63 13.87
CA SER A 253 1.86 -5.54 13.45
C SER A 253 1.60 -6.25 12.12
N ALA A 254 2.48 -6.11 11.12
CA ALA A 254 2.36 -6.84 9.85
C ALA A 254 2.35 -8.37 10.06
N ILE A 255 3.25 -8.87 10.91
CA ILE A 255 3.34 -10.31 11.25
C ILE A 255 2.06 -10.78 11.95
N LEU A 256 1.59 -10.04 12.96
CA LEU A 256 0.35 -10.35 13.67
C LEU A 256 -0.87 -10.35 12.73
N GLY A 257 -0.93 -9.42 11.78
CA GLY A 257 -2.04 -9.35 10.82
C GLY A 257 -2.02 -10.54 9.86
N ALA A 258 -0.83 -10.98 9.44
CA ALA A 258 -0.66 -12.19 8.64
C ALA A 258 -1.07 -13.47 9.41
N LEU A 259 -0.74 -13.54 10.71
CA LEU A 259 -1.21 -14.62 11.59
C LEU A 259 -2.73 -14.62 11.77
N SER A 260 -3.33 -13.43 11.92
CA SER A 260 -4.79 -13.30 11.96
C SER A 260 -5.41 -13.83 10.66
N LEU A 261 -4.88 -13.40 9.50
CA LEU A 261 -5.37 -13.81 8.19
C LEU A 261 -5.26 -15.32 7.94
N SER A 262 -4.17 -15.96 8.36
CA SER A 262 -4.00 -17.41 8.20
C SER A 262 -4.95 -18.24 9.08
N LEU A 263 -5.38 -17.68 10.21
CA LEU A 263 -6.26 -18.34 11.18
C LEU A 263 -7.73 -17.96 11.03
N MET A 264 -8.05 -16.94 10.20
CA MET A 264 -9.43 -16.53 9.88
C MET A 264 -10.24 -17.64 9.20
N ARG A 265 -9.60 -18.50 8.40
CA ARG A 265 -10.27 -19.52 7.58
C ARG A 265 -10.69 -20.79 8.33
N LYS A 266 -10.34 -20.93 9.63
CA LYS A 266 -10.67 -22.13 10.41
C LYS A 266 -11.86 -21.89 11.34
N ALA A 267 -13.04 -22.37 10.93
CA ALA A 267 -14.12 -22.83 11.81
C ALA A 267 -15.13 -23.72 11.03
N SER A 268 -14.70 -24.89 10.59
CA SER A 268 -15.58 -26.03 10.27
C SER A 268 -14.71 -27.28 10.43
N LYS A 269 -14.93 -28.21 11.36
CA LYS A 269 -16.20 -28.85 11.74
C LYS A 269 -16.18 -29.30 13.21
N LYS A 270 -17.37 -29.38 13.80
CA LYS A 270 -17.72 -30.33 14.88
C LYS A 270 -17.66 -31.76 14.33
#